data_AF-D7GV74-F1
#
_entry.id   AF-D7GV74-F1
#
_cell.length_a   1.000
_cell.length_b   1.000
_cell.length_c   1.000
_cell.angle_alpha   90.00
_cell.angle_beta   90.00
_cell.angle_gamma   90.00
#
_symmetry.space_group_name_H-M   'P 1'
#
loop_
_entity.id
_entity.type
_entity.pdbx_description
1 polymer ?
#
loop_
_entity_poly.entity_id
_entity_poly.type
_entity_poly.pdbx_seq_one_letter_code
_entity_poly.pdbx_strand_id
1 'polypeptide(L)'
;MEWVLPSEVIIITRTDLLKYILTCNPKTKRDPNIEKYIDQIKSQYPVVEKVETMFKEFHALLMGKDETKLDEYLGKYGASEIEFFCNGIKRDITPVKNAISLSVSSGFVEGNNNKFKVLKRIVYGRSGLVNLEKKCKLAFLPKNQDFSLSALL
;
A
#
# COMPACT_ATOMS: atom_id res chain seq x y z
N MET A 1 -13.81 -30.43 22.71
CA MET A 1 -12.50 -30.31 23.37
C MET A 1 -11.67 -29.40 22.49
N GLU A 2 -11.50 -28.13 22.89
CA GLU A 2 -10.64 -27.22 22.14
C GLU A 2 -9.18 -27.67 22.30
N TRP A 3 -8.51 -27.92 21.19
CA TRP A 3 -7.11 -28.28 21.18
C TRP A 3 -6.30 -27.01 21.47
N VAL A 4 -5.91 -26.82 22.72
CA VAL A 4 -5.03 -25.72 23.13
C VAL A 4 -3.59 -26.21 22.99
N LEU A 5 -2.82 -25.52 22.15
CA LEU A 5 -1.39 -25.79 21.99
C LEU A 5 -0.63 -25.51 23.30
N PRO A 6 0.41 -26.30 23.62
CA PRO A 6 1.24 -26.05 24.80
C PRO A 6 1.88 -24.66 24.76
N SER A 7 2.07 -24.04 25.93
CA SER A 7 2.66 -22.70 26.08
C SER A 7 4.10 -22.57 25.60
N GLU A 8 4.79 -23.68 25.38
CA GLU A 8 6.16 -23.74 24.88
C GLU A 8 6.24 -23.68 23.34
N VAL A 9 5.11 -23.87 22.66
CA VAL A 9 5.07 -23.86 21.20
C VAL A 9 4.98 -22.43 20.69
N ILE A 10 6.00 -22.02 19.93
CA ILE A 10 6.00 -20.73 19.24
C ILE A 10 5.16 -20.88 17.97
N ILE A 11 4.09 -20.10 17.88
CA ILE A 11 3.18 -20.08 16.73
C ILE A 11 3.52 -18.88 15.87
N ILE A 12 3.97 -19.11 14.63
CA ILE A 12 4.16 -18.06 13.63
C ILE A 12 3.00 -18.16 12.65
N THR A 13 2.12 -17.16 12.65
CA THR A 13 1.00 -17.14 11.69
C THR A 13 1.49 -16.68 10.32
N ARG A 14 0.79 -17.10 9.26
CA ARG A 14 1.05 -16.61 7.90
C ARG A 14 1.01 -15.08 7.84
N THR A 15 0.06 -14.46 8.54
CA THR A 15 -0.11 -13.01 8.56
C THR A 15 1.09 -12.31 9.16
N ASP A 16 1.64 -12.83 10.25
CA ASP A 16 2.78 -12.23 10.93
C ASP A 16 4.07 -12.44 10.16
N LEU A 17 4.23 -13.61 9.52
CA LEU A 17 5.32 -13.86 8.57
C LEU A 17 5.26 -12.89 7.38
N LEU A 18 4.08 -12.69 6.77
CA LEU A 18 3.91 -11.75 5.67
C LEU A 18 4.23 -10.32 6.11
N LYS A 19 3.73 -9.88 7.26
CA LYS A 19 4.08 -8.56 7.81
C LYS A 19 5.59 -8.42 7.99
N TYR A 20 6.26 -9.45 8.47
CA TYR A 20 7.71 -9.43 8.68
C TYR A 20 8.47 -9.27 7.34
N ILE A 21 8.21 -10.12 6.36
CA ILE A 21 8.97 -10.13 5.09
C ILE A 21 8.61 -8.95 4.18
N LEU A 22 7.39 -8.42 4.26
CA LEU A 22 6.91 -7.29 3.46
C LEU A 22 7.12 -5.92 4.15
N THR A 23 7.87 -5.86 5.25
CA THR A 23 8.19 -4.58 5.92
C THR A 23 9.58 -4.10 5.54
N CYS A 24 9.63 -3.03 4.73
CA CYS A 24 10.87 -2.35 4.35
C CYS A 24 11.25 -1.20 5.29
N ASN A 25 10.32 -0.66 6.09
CA ASN A 25 10.60 0.49 6.94
C ASN A 25 11.44 0.07 8.18
N PRO A 26 12.68 0.59 8.34
CA PRO A 26 13.59 0.20 9.41
C PRO A 26 13.12 0.65 10.80
N LYS A 27 12.18 1.59 10.90
CA LYS A 27 11.62 2.07 12.17
C LYS A 27 10.53 1.15 12.73
N THR A 28 10.07 0.18 11.94
CA THR A 28 8.99 -0.72 12.35
C THR A 28 9.55 -1.80 13.24
N LYS A 29 8.99 -1.98 14.44
CA LYS A 29 9.38 -3.06 15.35
C LYS A 29 9.11 -4.40 14.69
N ARG A 30 10.16 -5.17 14.46
CA ARG A 30 10.07 -6.54 13.94
C ARG A 30 9.77 -7.52 15.08
N ASP A 31 9.09 -8.61 14.75
CA ASP A 31 8.82 -9.67 15.70
C ASP A 31 10.11 -10.48 15.96
N PRO A 32 10.63 -10.49 17.20
CA PRO A 32 11.88 -11.17 17.52
C PRO A 32 11.78 -12.69 17.40
N ASN A 33 10.59 -13.27 17.55
CA ASN A 33 10.41 -14.71 17.36
C ASN A 33 10.55 -15.08 15.88
N ILE A 34 9.99 -14.28 14.97
CA ILE A 34 10.11 -14.54 13.53
C ILE A 34 11.55 -14.36 13.08
N GLU A 35 12.24 -13.32 13.57
CA GLU A 35 13.65 -13.07 13.26
C GLU A 35 14.54 -14.25 13.64
N LYS A 36 14.28 -14.90 14.77
CA LYS A 36 15.03 -16.08 15.21
C LYS A 36 14.88 -17.28 14.26
N TYR A 37 13.70 -17.47 13.66
CA TYR A 37 13.39 -18.66 12.86
C TYR A 37 13.33 -18.40 11.34
N ILE A 38 13.53 -17.17 10.89
CA ILE A 38 13.34 -16.80 9.48
C ILE A 38 14.23 -17.60 8.53
N ASP A 39 15.48 -17.86 8.91
CA ASP A 39 16.43 -18.61 8.08
C ASP A 39 15.99 -20.07 7.92
N GLN A 40 15.48 -20.68 9.01
CA GLN A 40 14.91 -22.02 8.96
C GLN A 40 13.65 -22.06 8.10
N ILE A 41 12.78 -21.05 8.22
CA ILE A 41 11.56 -20.93 7.42
C ILE A 41 11.91 -20.81 5.93
N LYS A 42 12.90 -19.99 5.57
CA LYS A 42 13.34 -19.83 4.17
C LYS A 42 13.98 -21.10 3.62
N SER A 43 14.77 -21.80 4.43
CA SER A 43 15.37 -23.08 4.04
C SER A 43 14.31 -24.15 3.76
N GLN A 44 13.26 -24.22 4.56
CA GLN A 44 12.16 -25.18 4.38
C GLN A 44 11.16 -24.73 3.29
N TYR A 45 10.95 -23.42 3.15
CA TYR A 45 9.99 -22.82 2.22
C TYR A 45 10.65 -21.73 1.37
N PRO A 46 11.39 -22.09 0.30
CA PRO A 46 12.08 -21.13 -0.56
C PRO A 46 11.17 -20.06 -1.19
N VAL A 47 9.85 -20.34 -1.28
CA VAL A 47 8.84 -19.37 -1.72
C VAL A 47 8.82 -18.11 -0.87
N VAL A 48 9.14 -18.19 0.43
CA VAL A 48 9.16 -17.04 1.34
C VAL A 48 10.24 -16.05 0.91
N GLU A 49 11.42 -16.55 0.58
CA GLU A 49 12.52 -15.73 0.08
C GLU A 49 12.22 -15.14 -1.31
N LYS A 50 11.60 -15.93 -2.20
CA LYS A 50 11.15 -15.45 -3.51
C LYS A 50 10.20 -14.26 -3.37
N VAL A 51 9.19 -14.38 -2.50
CA VAL A 51 8.19 -13.31 -2.25
C VAL A 51 8.83 -12.07 -1.63
N GLU A 52 9.70 -12.26 -0.63
CA GLU A 52 10.44 -11.16 0.00
C GLU A 52 11.29 -10.40 -1.03
N THR A 53 11.97 -11.13 -1.91
CA THR A 53 12.82 -10.55 -2.97
C THR A 53 11.98 -9.77 -3.98
N MET A 54 10.90 -10.36 -4.50
CA MET A 54 9.98 -9.70 -5.43
C MET A 54 9.41 -8.40 -4.86
N PHE A 55 9.06 -8.39 -3.57
CA PHE A 55 8.54 -7.21 -2.89
C PHE A 55 9.61 -6.14 -2.67
N LYS A 56 10.79 -6.52 -2.16
CA LYS A 56 11.88 -5.57 -1.90
C LYS A 56 12.40 -4.92 -3.17
N GLU A 57 12.52 -5.67 -4.26
CA GLU A 57 12.90 -5.13 -5.57
C GLU A 57 11.87 -4.10 -6.06
N PHE A 58 10.58 -4.41 -5.96
CA PHE A 58 9.52 -3.48 -6.35
C PHE A 58 9.48 -2.23 -5.46
N HIS A 59 9.64 -2.40 -4.14
CA HIS A 59 9.69 -1.26 -3.21
C HIS A 59 10.89 -0.36 -3.48
N ALA A 60 12.09 -0.95 -3.71
CA ALA A 60 13.29 -0.19 -4.04
C ALA A 60 13.14 0.58 -5.36
N LEU A 61 12.45 0.00 -6.32
CA LEU A 61 12.07 0.66 -7.57
C LEU A 61 11.16 1.86 -7.32
N LEU A 62 10.08 1.69 -6.55
CA LEU A 62 9.13 2.78 -6.29
C LEU A 62 9.75 3.93 -5.49
N MET A 63 10.67 3.63 -4.59
CA MET A 63 11.39 4.64 -3.80
C MET A 63 12.62 5.19 -4.54
N GLY A 64 12.93 4.64 -5.71
CA GLY A 64 13.93 5.16 -6.62
C GLY A 64 13.44 6.38 -7.39
N LYS A 65 14.27 6.87 -8.32
CA LYS A 65 13.92 7.96 -9.26
C LYS A 65 14.10 7.53 -10.72
N ASP A 66 14.37 6.26 -10.94
CA ASP A 66 14.75 5.71 -12.23
C ASP A 66 13.64 4.79 -12.73
N GLU A 67 12.81 5.33 -13.62
CA GLU A 67 11.67 4.62 -14.21
C GLU A 67 12.09 3.48 -15.15
N THR A 68 13.33 3.45 -15.65
CA THR A 68 13.79 2.41 -16.58
C THR A 68 13.84 1.03 -15.91
N LYS A 69 14.08 1.01 -14.59
CA LYS A 69 14.06 -0.22 -13.77
C LYS A 69 12.69 -0.90 -13.73
N LEU A 70 11.61 -0.18 -14.06
CA LEU A 70 10.28 -0.77 -14.15
C LEU A 70 10.15 -1.72 -15.32
N ASP A 71 10.74 -1.37 -16.45
CA ASP A 71 10.71 -2.23 -17.62
C ASP A 71 11.50 -3.52 -17.35
N GLU A 72 12.64 -3.43 -16.65
CA GLU A 72 13.41 -4.60 -16.18
C GLU A 72 12.61 -5.48 -15.22
N TYR A 73 11.95 -4.88 -14.23
CA TYR A 73 11.11 -5.61 -13.26
C TYR A 73 9.97 -6.35 -13.96
N LEU A 74 9.29 -5.68 -14.90
CA LEU A 74 8.19 -6.27 -15.67
C LEU A 74 8.67 -7.36 -16.64
N GLY A 75 9.89 -7.26 -17.16
CA GLY A 75 10.53 -8.32 -17.93
C GLY A 75 10.86 -9.54 -17.08
N LYS A 76 11.41 -9.32 -15.88
CA LYS A 76 11.82 -10.37 -14.94
C LYS A 76 10.64 -11.16 -14.37
N TYR A 77 9.56 -10.47 -13.99
CA TYR A 77 8.43 -11.08 -13.28
C TYR A 77 7.14 -11.21 -14.10
N GLY A 78 7.14 -10.76 -15.36
CA GLY A 78 5.95 -10.75 -16.20
C GLY A 78 5.32 -12.12 -16.47
N ALA A 79 6.09 -13.21 -16.35
CA ALA A 79 5.62 -14.59 -16.51
C ALA A 79 5.68 -15.39 -15.18
N SER A 80 5.76 -14.70 -14.05
CA SER A 80 5.80 -15.31 -12.72
C SER A 80 4.41 -15.38 -12.07
N GLU A 81 4.34 -15.80 -10.82
CA GLU A 81 3.11 -15.88 -10.02
C GLU A 81 2.43 -14.52 -9.80
N ILE A 82 3.12 -13.42 -10.10
CA ILE A 82 2.58 -12.04 -10.06
C ILE A 82 2.27 -11.47 -11.45
N GLU A 83 2.12 -12.31 -12.48
CA GLU A 83 1.79 -11.88 -13.85
C GLU A 83 0.60 -10.90 -13.90
N PHE A 84 -0.50 -11.20 -13.19
CA PHE A 84 -1.67 -10.32 -13.17
C PHE A 84 -1.36 -8.93 -12.61
N PHE A 85 -0.47 -8.85 -11.61
CA PHE A 85 0.00 -7.58 -11.07
C PHE A 85 0.87 -6.83 -12.10
N CYS A 86 1.81 -7.52 -12.74
CA CYS A 86 2.63 -6.94 -13.81
C CYS A 86 1.77 -6.45 -14.99
N ASN A 87 0.74 -7.21 -15.38
CA ASN A 87 -0.18 -6.82 -16.45
C ASN A 87 -1.06 -5.62 -16.05
N GLY A 88 -1.44 -5.51 -14.77
CA GLY A 88 -2.06 -4.31 -14.23
C GLY A 88 -1.17 -3.08 -14.37
N ILE A 89 0.10 -3.18 -13.99
CA ILE A 89 1.08 -2.10 -14.16
C ILE A 89 1.26 -1.72 -15.63
N LYS A 90 1.38 -2.70 -16.53
CA LYS A 90 1.55 -2.43 -17.98
C LYS A 90 0.40 -1.62 -18.57
N ARG A 91 -0.84 -1.83 -18.10
CA ARG A 91 -2.00 -1.05 -18.55
C ARG A 91 -1.92 0.41 -18.13
N ASP A 92 -1.36 0.68 -16.95
CA ASP A 92 -1.24 2.02 -16.37
C ASP A 92 0.23 2.48 -16.32
N ILE A 93 1.04 2.09 -17.31
CA ILE A 93 2.50 2.27 -17.27
C ILE A 93 2.91 3.73 -17.11
N THR A 94 2.24 4.66 -17.81
CA THR A 94 2.57 6.09 -17.77
C THR A 94 2.34 6.69 -16.38
N PRO A 95 1.16 6.53 -15.74
CA PRO A 95 0.97 6.91 -14.34
C PRO A 95 1.98 6.32 -13.37
N VAL A 96 2.36 5.04 -13.54
CA VAL A 96 3.31 4.38 -12.64
C VAL A 96 4.72 4.94 -12.80
N LYS A 97 5.18 5.18 -14.04
CA LYS A 97 6.46 5.85 -14.30
C LYS A 97 6.48 7.26 -13.71
N ASN A 98 5.40 8.01 -13.88
CA ASN A 98 5.26 9.34 -13.27
C ASN A 98 5.35 9.29 -11.73
N ALA A 99 4.79 8.26 -11.10
CA ALA A 99 4.85 8.10 -9.63
C ALA A 99 6.28 7.83 -9.12
N ILE A 100 7.18 7.31 -9.96
CA ILE A 100 8.60 7.08 -9.64
C ILE A 100 9.42 8.35 -9.93
N SER A 101 9.16 8.99 -11.07
CA SER A 101 9.98 10.10 -11.57
C SER A 101 9.63 11.45 -10.91
N LEU A 102 8.38 11.64 -10.49
CA LEU A 102 7.91 12.89 -9.91
C LEU A 102 7.93 12.85 -8.37
N SER A 103 8.24 13.98 -7.75
CA SER A 103 8.12 14.17 -6.29
C SER A 103 6.69 14.44 -5.82
N VAL A 104 5.72 14.46 -6.74
CA VAL A 104 4.33 14.83 -6.46
C VAL A 104 3.59 13.62 -5.92
N SER A 105 2.93 13.78 -4.78
CA SER A 105 2.09 12.73 -4.20
C SER A 105 0.61 12.94 -4.49
N SER A 106 -0.12 11.86 -4.73
CA SER A 106 -1.59 11.85 -4.78
C SER A 106 -2.23 11.97 -3.39
N GLY A 107 -1.44 12.03 -2.31
CA GLY A 107 -1.94 12.01 -0.93
C GLY A 107 -2.90 13.16 -0.61
N PHE A 108 -2.68 14.33 -1.20
CA PHE A 108 -3.62 15.45 -1.11
C PHE A 108 -4.99 15.10 -1.72
N VAL A 109 -4.99 14.54 -2.93
CA VAL A 109 -6.21 14.14 -3.64
C VAL A 109 -6.92 13.01 -2.90
N GLU A 110 -6.17 12.00 -2.46
CA GLU A 110 -6.70 10.84 -1.73
C GLU A 110 -7.29 11.24 -0.36
N GLY A 111 -6.62 12.16 0.36
CA GLY A 111 -7.14 12.73 1.61
C GLY A 111 -8.48 13.43 1.43
N ASN A 112 -8.61 14.26 0.38
CA ASN A 112 -9.87 14.92 0.05
C ASN A 112 -10.96 13.93 -0.38
N ASN A 113 -10.60 12.91 -1.17
CA ASN A 113 -11.53 11.84 -1.55
C ASN A 113 -12.04 11.07 -0.33
N ASN A 114 -11.17 10.77 0.64
CA ASN A 114 -11.58 10.10 1.86
C ASN A 114 -12.50 10.99 2.72
N LYS A 115 -12.14 12.27 2.88
CA LYS A 115 -12.98 13.27 3.58
C LYS A 115 -14.37 13.37 2.96
N PHE A 116 -14.46 13.41 1.63
CA PHE A 116 -15.74 13.41 0.92
C PHE A 116 -16.54 12.13 1.16
N LYS A 117 -15.90 10.95 1.08
CA LYS A 117 -16.56 9.66 1.35
C LYS A 117 -17.13 9.60 2.77
N VAL A 118 -16.41 10.12 3.77
CA VAL A 118 -16.91 10.20 5.15
C VAL A 118 -18.15 11.10 5.23
N LEU A 119 -18.10 12.31 4.66
CA LEU A 119 -19.24 13.22 4.64
C LEU A 119 -20.46 12.56 3.98
N LYS A 120 -20.27 11.95 2.80
CA LYS A 120 -21.31 11.23 2.07
C LYS A 120 -21.98 10.16 2.94
N ARG A 121 -21.21 9.32 3.64
CA ARG A 121 -21.77 8.27 4.53
C ARG A 121 -22.62 8.83 5.67
N ILE A 122 -22.25 9.99 6.23
CA ILE A 122 -22.95 10.60 7.36
C ILE A 122 -24.25 11.29 6.92
N VAL A 123 -24.20 12.06 5.82
CA VAL A 123 -25.26 13.04 5.52
C VAL A 123 -26.14 12.66 4.33
N TYR A 124 -25.64 11.89 3.37
CA TYR A 124 -26.41 11.57 2.16
C TYR A 124 -27.62 10.68 2.47
N GLY A 125 -27.41 9.62 3.26
CA GLY A 125 -28.48 8.68 3.63
C GLY A 125 -29.55 9.27 4.57
N ARG A 126 -29.25 10.39 5.24
CA ARG A 126 -30.16 11.03 6.21
C ARG A 126 -30.91 12.23 5.65
N SER A 127 -30.38 12.90 4.62
CA SER A 127 -30.87 14.22 4.22
C SER A 127 -30.74 14.52 2.72
N GLY A 128 -30.38 13.52 1.91
CA GLY A 128 -30.32 13.65 0.46
C GLY A 128 -29.20 14.59 -0.05
N LEU A 129 -29.29 14.92 -1.34
CA LEU A 129 -28.23 15.61 -2.08
C LEU A 129 -28.01 17.07 -1.62
N VAL A 130 -29.10 17.80 -1.32
CA VAL A 130 -29.04 19.22 -0.93
C VAL A 130 -28.25 19.42 0.36
N ASN A 131 -28.41 18.54 1.34
CA ASN A 131 -27.66 18.62 2.59
C ASN A 131 -26.20 18.18 2.43
N LEU A 132 -25.94 17.20 1.55
CA LEU A 132 -24.59 16.79 1.20
C LEU A 132 -23.80 17.95 0.60
N GLU A 133 -24.38 18.68 -0.35
CA GLU A 133 -23.74 19.83 -0.97
C GLU A 133 -23.36 20.90 0.07
N LYS A 134 -24.31 21.29 0.94
CA LYS A 134 -24.06 22.28 2.00
C LYS A 134 -22.94 21.85 2.95
N LYS A 135 -22.94 20.58 3.37
CA LYS A 135 -21.91 20.04 4.28
C LYS A 135 -20.55 19.89 3.62
N CYS A 136 -20.51 19.48 2.35
CA CYS A 136 -19.29 19.47 1.56
C CYS A 136 -18.72 20.89 1.42
N LYS A 137 -19.53 21.87 1.01
CA LYS A 137 -19.12 23.28 0.94
C LYS A 137 -18.49 23.71 2.27
N LEU A 138 -19.17 23.54 3.40
CA LEU A 138 -18.62 23.91 4.71
C LEU A 138 -17.29 23.20 5.05
N ALA A 139 -17.16 21.92 4.72
CA ALA A 139 -15.97 21.15 5.04
C ALA A 139 -14.77 21.46 4.12
N PHE A 140 -15.03 21.87 2.88
CA PHE A 140 -14.02 22.09 1.83
C PHE A 140 -13.73 23.58 1.54
N LEU A 141 -14.56 24.51 2.05
CA LEU A 141 -14.40 25.97 1.92
C LEU A 141 -13.35 26.64 2.84
N PRO A 142 -12.90 26.10 3.99
CA PRO A 142 -11.94 26.82 4.83
C PRO A 142 -10.64 27.12 4.07
N LYS A 143 -10.26 28.40 4.00
CA LYS A 143 -8.96 28.85 3.49
C LYS A 143 -7.89 28.37 4.46
N ASN A 144 -7.08 27.40 4.05
CA ASN A 144 -5.72 27.32 4.57
C ASN A 144 -4.90 28.39 3.85
N GLN A 145 -3.99 29.07 4.55
CA GLN A 145 -3.21 30.20 4.00
C GLN A 145 -2.54 29.88 2.65
N ASP A 146 -2.29 28.60 2.35
CA ASP A 146 -1.54 28.15 1.17
C ASP A 146 -2.39 27.48 0.07
N PHE A 147 -3.70 27.25 0.26
CA PHE A 147 -4.51 26.56 -0.76
C PHE A 147 -6.02 26.82 -0.62
N SER A 148 -6.68 27.13 -1.74
CA SER A 148 -8.14 27.21 -1.85
C SER A 148 -8.66 26.31 -2.96
N LEU A 149 -9.62 25.43 -2.65
CA LEU A 149 -10.35 24.62 -3.64
C LEU A 149 -11.09 25.49 -4.67
N SER A 150 -11.47 26.72 -4.30
CA SER A 150 -12.10 27.66 -5.21
C SER A 150 -11.16 28.22 -6.29
N ALA A 151 -9.84 28.01 -6.17
CA ALA A 151 -8.88 28.43 -7.19
C ALA A 151 -8.71 27.42 -8.33
N LEU A 152 -9.30 26.22 -8.20
CA LEU A 152 -9.29 25.17 -9.21
C LEU A 152 -10.59 25.09 -10.02
N LEU A 153 -11.56 25.96 -9.73
CA LEU A 153 -12.83 26.14 -10.45
C LEU A 153 -12.72 27.38 -11.33
#